data_AF-A0A7K3DWQ2-F1
#
_entry.id   AF-A0A7K3DWQ2-F1
#
_cell.length_a   1.000
_cell.length_b   1.000
_cell.length_c   1.000
_cell.angle_alpha   90.00
_cell.angle_beta   90.00
_cell.angle_gamma   90.00
#
_symmetry.space_group_name_H-M   'P 1'
#
loop_
_entity.id
_entity.type
_entity.pdbx_description
1 polymer ?
#
loop_
_entity_poly.entity_id
_entity_poly.type
_entity_poly.pdbx_seq_one_letter_code
_entity_poly.pdbx_strand_id
1 'polypeptide(L)'
;MTPLDDGIRKRLLAGGHHDPHAVLGAHPVVGGVVVRVLRPYARAVAVVVDGRTVELADEGDGLFSVVLPGATVPAYRLRVTYDGTQTETEDPYRFLPALGEFDLHLIAEGRHEQLW
;
A
#
# COMPACT_ATOMS: atom_id res chain seq x y z
N MET A 1 -9.21 -9.34 -11.84
CA MET A 1 -7.97 -8.99 -11.11
C MET A 1 -7.31 -10.28 -10.70
N THR A 2 -6.02 -10.44 -10.98
CA THR A 2 -5.29 -11.65 -10.58
C THR A 2 -5.00 -11.57 -9.08
N PRO A 3 -5.34 -12.61 -8.29
CA PRO A 3 -4.99 -12.67 -6.89
C PRO A 3 -3.48 -12.50 -6.68
N LEU A 4 -3.09 -11.94 -5.55
CA LEU A 4 -1.68 -11.87 -5.17
C LEU A 4 -1.10 -13.29 -5.03
N ASP A 5 0.14 -13.50 -5.48
CA ASP A 5 0.84 -14.77 -5.30
C ASP A 5 0.83 -15.23 -3.83
N ASP A 6 0.49 -16.50 -3.59
CA ASP A 6 0.31 -17.05 -2.24
C ASP A 6 1.58 -16.96 -1.39
N GLY A 7 2.76 -17.10 -2.01
CA GLY A 7 4.05 -16.99 -1.34
C GLY A 7 4.33 -15.55 -0.89
N ILE A 8 4.02 -14.56 -1.73
CA ILE A 8 4.09 -13.15 -1.38
C ILE A 8 3.10 -12.83 -0.26
N ARG A 9 1.84 -13.23 -0.43
CA ARG A 9 0.76 -13.01 0.56
C ARG A 9 1.16 -13.54 1.92
N LYS A 10 1.64 -14.79 2.00
CA LYS A 10 2.08 -15.40 3.27
C LYS A 10 3.20 -14.61 3.94
N ARG A 11 4.19 -14.14 3.17
CA ARG A 11 5.28 -13.33 3.72
C ARG A 11 4.80 -11.97 4.23
N LEU A 12 3.88 -11.31 3.53
CA LEU A 12 3.29 -10.05 3.99
C LEU A 12 2.53 -10.24 5.30
N LEU A 13 1.66 -11.25 5.38
CA LEU A 13 0.87 -11.53 6.57
C LEU A 13 1.74 -11.93 7.77
N ALA A 14 2.86 -12.60 7.53
CA ALA A 14 3.84 -12.94 8.56
C ALA A 14 4.83 -11.81 8.90
N GLY A 15 4.73 -10.64 8.25
CA GLY A 15 5.68 -9.53 8.44
C GLY A 15 7.11 -9.81 7.94
N GLY A 16 7.29 -10.84 7.09
CA GLY A 16 8.59 -11.28 6.58
C GLY A 16 8.85 -10.92 5.12
N HIS A 17 8.05 -10.04 4.51
CA HIS A 17 8.33 -9.55 3.15
C HIS A 17 9.41 -8.45 3.21
N HIS A 18 10.50 -8.62 2.49
CA HIS A 18 11.64 -7.70 2.51
C HIS A 18 11.35 -6.35 1.84
N ASP A 19 10.39 -6.31 0.92
CA ASP A 19 9.97 -5.09 0.23
C ASP A 19 8.43 -5.01 0.15
N PRO A 20 7.76 -4.54 1.22
CA PRO A 20 6.31 -4.39 1.19
C PRO A 20 5.83 -3.27 0.26
N HIS A 21 6.66 -2.26 -0.04
CA HIS A 21 6.31 -1.16 -0.96
C HIS A 21 6.19 -1.64 -2.41
N ALA A 22 6.90 -2.68 -2.82
CA ALA A 22 6.71 -3.31 -4.14
C ALA A 22 5.34 -3.99 -4.33
N VAL A 23 4.57 -4.20 -3.26
CA VAL A 23 3.31 -4.95 -3.31
C VAL A 23 2.12 -4.13 -2.81
N LEU A 24 2.27 -3.44 -1.68
CA LEU A 24 1.27 -2.59 -1.05
C LEU A 24 1.33 -1.16 -1.59
N GLY A 25 0.25 -0.41 -1.41
CA GLY A 25 0.10 0.92 -1.99
C GLY A 25 -0.42 0.88 -3.42
N ALA A 26 -0.23 1.97 -4.14
CA ALA A 26 -0.75 2.16 -5.49
C ALA A 26 0.32 1.92 -6.57
N HIS A 27 0.03 1.01 -7.49
CA HIS A 27 0.95 0.57 -8.54
C HIS A 27 0.29 0.62 -9.93
N PRO A 28 0.93 1.20 -10.96
CA PRO A 28 0.43 1.11 -12.33
C PRO A 28 0.35 -0.34 -12.81
N VAL A 29 -0.75 -0.69 -13.49
CA VAL A 29 -0.96 -2.00 -14.12
C VAL A 29 -1.59 -1.83 -15.49
N VAL A 30 -1.61 -2.89 -16.31
CA VAL A 30 -2.38 -2.88 -17.56
C VAL A 30 -3.86 -2.66 -17.22
N GLY A 31 -4.43 -1.56 -17.70
CA GLY A 31 -5.83 -1.21 -17.50
C GLY A 31 -6.13 -0.30 -16.30
N GLY A 32 -5.12 0.17 -15.55
CA GLY A 32 -5.36 1.11 -14.46
C GLY A 32 -4.24 1.23 -13.43
N VAL A 33 -4.61 1.62 -12.22
CA VAL A 33 -3.75 1.62 -11.03
C VAL A 33 -4.34 0.66 -10.01
N VAL A 34 -3.61 -0.38 -9.63
CA VAL A 34 -4.02 -1.26 -8.54
C VAL A 34 -3.62 -0.63 -7.22
N VAL A 35 -4.55 -0.54 -6.27
CA VAL A 35 -4.27 -0.14 -4.90
C VAL A 35 -4.42 -1.38 -4.03
N ARG A 36 -3.39 -1.73 -3.25
CA ARG A 36 -3.41 -2.86 -2.30
C ARG A 36 -3.15 -2.37 -0.90
N VAL A 37 -4.00 -2.79 0.04
CA VAL A 37 -3.98 -2.31 1.42
C VAL A 37 -4.01 -3.50 2.36
N LEU A 38 -3.06 -3.54 3.29
CA LEU A 38 -3.08 -4.47 4.43
C LEU A 38 -3.55 -3.73 5.68
N ARG A 39 -4.75 -4.07 6.15
CA ARG A 39 -5.39 -3.56 7.37
C ARG A 39 -6.02 -4.73 8.13
N PRO A 40 -5.24 -5.46 8.94
CA PRO A 40 -5.77 -6.51 9.80
C PRO A 40 -6.95 -6.01 10.62
N TYR A 41 -7.97 -6.86 10.78
CA TYR A 41 -9.22 -6.59 11.51
C TYR A 41 -10.15 -5.50 10.94
N ALA A 42 -9.79 -4.85 9.82
CA ALA A 42 -10.71 -3.93 9.16
C ALA A 42 -11.91 -4.69 8.60
N ARG A 43 -13.09 -4.08 8.70
CA ARG A 43 -14.35 -4.60 8.13
C ARG A 43 -14.57 -4.14 6.70
N ALA A 44 -14.07 -2.96 6.37
CA ALA A 44 -14.12 -2.38 5.04
C ALA A 44 -12.98 -1.38 4.87
N VAL A 45 -12.53 -1.25 3.62
CA VAL A 45 -11.54 -0.26 3.21
C VAL A 45 -12.00 0.35 1.89
N ALA A 46 -11.95 1.68 1.80
CA ALA A 46 -12.18 2.40 0.57
C ALA A 46 -11.03 3.38 0.30
N VAL A 47 -10.84 3.72 -0.98
CA VAL A 47 -10.02 4.87 -1.39
C VAL A 47 -10.92 6.07 -1.63
N VAL A 48 -10.50 7.22 -1.10
CA VAL A 48 -11.13 8.52 -1.32
C VAL A 48 -10.23 9.31 -2.27
N VAL A 49 -10.69 9.52 -3.50
CA VAL A 49 -9.98 10.20 -4.60
C VAL A 49 -10.91 11.23 -5.24
N ASP A 50 -10.47 12.48 -5.33
CA ASP A 50 -11.26 13.59 -5.90
C ASP A 50 -12.70 13.69 -5.34
N GLY A 51 -12.86 13.47 -4.03
CA GLY A 51 -14.15 13.47 -3.35
C GLY A 51 -15.03 12.24 -3.60
N ARG A 52 -14.59 11.30 -4.44
CA ARG A 52 -15.25 10.03 -4.71
C ARG A 52 -14.70 8.95 -3.80
N THR A 53 -15.59 8.08 -3.33
CA THR A 53 -15.24 6.91 -2.51
C THR A 53 -15.38 5.67 -3.36
N VAL A 54 -14.33 4.85 -3.42
CA VAL A 54 -14.33 3.56 -4.12
C VAL A 54 -13.96 2.48 -3.12
N GLU A 55 -14.90 1.58 -2.85
CA GLU A 55 -14.68 0.43 -1.97
C GLU A 55 -13.66 -0.54 -2.57
N LEU A 56 -12.79 -1.08 -1.72
CA LEU A 56 -11.86 -2.14 -2.10
C LEU A 56 -12.52 -3.50 -1.89
N ALA A 57 -12.20 -4.44 -2.76
CA ALA A 57 -12.56 -5.83 -2.59
C ALA A 57 -11.79 -6.42 -1.40
N ASP A 58 -12.49 -7.13 -0.51
CA ASP A 58 -11.90 -7.93 0.56
C ASP A 58 -11.29 -9.21 -0.05
N GLU A 59 -9.98 -9.34 0.03
CA GLU A 59 -9.24 -10.53 -0.39
C GLU A 59 -9.00 -11.51 0.78
N GLY A 60 -9.49 -11.20 1.98
CA GLY A 60 -9.31 -11.96 3.22
C GLY A 60 -8.04 -11.58 3.99
N ASP A 61 -7.97 -12.00 5.26
CA ASP A 61 -6.83 -11.77 6.17
C ASP A 61 -6.45 -10.29 6.35
N GLY A 62 -7.41 -9.39 6.11
CA GLY A 62 -7.19 -7.95 6.15
C GLY A 62 -6.47 -7.39 4.91
N LEU A 63 -6.34 -8.16 3.83
CA LEU A 63 -5.86 -7.69 2.54
C LEU A 63 -7.05 -7.19 1.70
N PHE A 64 -6.91 -5.99 1.14
CA PHE A 64 -7.93 -5.35 0.33
C PHE A 64 -7.32 -4.81 -0.97
N SER A 65 -8.09 -4.80 -2.05
CA SER A 65 -7.58 -4.26 -3.32
C SER A 65 -8.66 -3.69 -4.25
N VAL A 66 -8.25 -2.77 -5.12
CA VAL A 66 -9.10 -2.22 -6.19
C VAL A 66 -8.23 -1.82 -7.38
N VAL A 67 -8.81 -1.85 -8.59
CA VAL A 67 -8.19 -1.23 -9.78
C VAL A 67 -8.93 0.06 -10.09
N LEU A 68 -8.25 1.19 -9.96
CA LEU A 68 -8.74 2.50 -10.35
C LEU A 68 -8.45 2.76 -11.84
N PRO A 69 -9.37 3.39 -12.58
CA PRO A 69 -9.10 3.80 -13.95
C PRO A 69 -8.06 4.92 -13.99
N GLY A 70 -7.25 4.96 -15.06
CA GLY A 70 -6.22 5.98 -15.26
C GLY A 70 -4.82 5.39 -15.40
N ALA A 71 -3.88 6.19 -15.94
CA ALA A 71 -2.51 5.76 -16.19
C ALA A 71 -1.53 6.14 -15.06
N THR A 72 -1.92 7.07 -14.19
CA THR A 72 -1.05 7.63 -13.15
C THR A 72 -1.66 7.41 -11.76
N VAL A 73 -0.80 7.15 -10.77
CA VAL A 73 -1.22 7.03 -9.37
C VAL A 73 -1.84 8.35 -8.91
N PRO A 74 -3.13 8.36 -8.51
CA PRO A 74 -3.77 9.58 -8.04
C PRO A 74 -3.36 9.89 -6.59
N ALA A 75 -3.62 11.11 -6.14
CA ALA A 75 -3.65 11.39 -4.71
C ALA A 75 -4.93 10.77 -4.11
N TYR A 76 -4.80 9.99 -3.05
CA TYR A 76 -5.94 9.37 -2.36
C TYR A 76 -5.69 9.26 -0.86
N ARG A 77 -6.78 9.17 -0.11
CA ARG A 77 -6.78 8.76 1.30
C ARG A 77 -7.48 7.42 1.45
N LEU A 78 -7.13 6.68 2.49
CA LEU A 78 -7.85 5.49 2.88
C LEU A 78 -8.98 5.88 3.84
N ARG A 79 -10.15 5.30 3.64
CA ARG A 79 -11.24 5.29 4.58
C ARG A 79 -11.39 3.87 5.11
N VAL A 80 -11.10 3.67 6.39
CA VAL A 80 -11.04 2.34 7.01
C VAL A 80 -12.11 2.24 8.09
N THR A 81 -12.87 1.16 8.06
CA THR A 81 -13.92 0.88 9.04
C THR A 81 -13.49 -0.26 9.96
N TYR A 82 -13.44 0.03 11.26
CA TYR A 82 -13.21 -0.93 12.35
C TYR A 82 -14.42 -0.94 13.27
N ASP A 83 -15.10 -2.08 13.41
CA ASP A 83 -16.23 -2.28 14.34
C ASP A 83 -17.21 -1.08 14.41
N GLY A 84 -17.62 -0.58 13.24
CA GLY A 84 -18.56 0.55 13.08
C GLY A 84 -17.95 1.95 13.18
N THR A 85 -16.68 2.07 13.56
CA THR A 85 -15.93 3.33 13.55
C THR A 85 -15.20 3.50 12.22
N GLN A 86 -15.42 4.63 11.57
CA GLN A 86 -14.78 4.96 10.31
C GLN A 86 -13.69 6.02 10.53
N THR A 87 -12.51 5.81 9.96
CA THR A 87 -11.39 6.75 10.03
C THR A 87 -10.81 7.02 8.64
N GLU A 88 -10.42 8.26 8.39
CA GLU A 88 -9.68 8.62 7.18
C GLU A 88 -8.21 8.84 7.50
N THR A 89 -7.34 8.18 6.75
CA THR A 89 -5.90 8.19 6.97
C THR A 89 -5.14 8.17 5.65
N GLU A 90 -3.87 8.55 5.69
CA GLU A 90 -2.97 8.35 4.56
C GLU A 90 -2.61 6.87 4.41
N ASP A 91 -2.32 6.46 3.18
CA ASP A 91 -1.74 5.14 2.92
C ASP A 91 -0.23 5.19 3.17
N PRO A 92 0.34 4.49 4.16
CA PRO A 92 1.78 4.53 4.41
C PRO A 92 2.60 4.01 3.22
N TYR A 93 2.01 3.13 2.40
CA TYR A 93 2.69 2.53 1.25
C TYR A 93 2.51 3.31 -0.06
N ARG A 94 1.75 4.43 -0.06
CA ARG A 94 1.67 5.31 -1.25
C ARG A 94 2.91 6.18 -1.43
N PHE A 95 3.64 6.43 -0.35
CA PHE A 95 4.85 7.22 -0.37
C PHE A 95 6.01 6.32 -0.74
N LEU A 96 6.92 6.85 -1.56
CA LEU A 96 8.19 6.17 -1.85
C LEU A 96 8.97 6.00 -0.53
N PRO A 97 9.84 4.97 -0.43
CA PRO A 97 10.75 4.84 0.68
C PRO A 97 11.43 6.18 0.98
N ALA A 98 11.42 6.59 2.25
CA ALA A 98 11.90 7.91 2.65
C ALA A 98 13.41 8.11 2.44
N LEU A 99 14.16 7.02 2.20
CA LEU A 99 15.59 7.03 1.93
C LEU A 99 15.82 6.98 0.42
N GLY A 100 16.53 7.98 -0.11
CA GLY A 100 16.91 8.02 -1.52
C GLY A 100 18.07 7.07 -1.83
N GLU A 101 18.31 6.80 -3.13
CA GLU A 101 19.44 5.98 -3.58
C GLU A 101 20.79 6.49 -3.07
N PHE A 102 20.94 7.80 -2.90
CA PHE A 102 22.15 8.42 -2.35
C PHE A 102 22.37 8.11 -0.87
N ASP A 103 21.30 8.10 -0.06
CA ASP A 103 21.38 7.71 1.34
C ASP A 103 21.75 6.23 1.46
N LEU A 104 21.14 5.37 0.64
CA LEU A 104 21.47 3.95 0.58
C LEU A 104 22.93 3.71 0.16
N HIS A 105 23.44 4.50 -0.79
CA HIS A 105 24.83 4.43 -1.22
C HIS A 105 25.82 4.83 -0.11
N LEU A 106 25.56 5.94 0.60
CA LEU A 106 26.42 6.38 1.72
C LEU A 106 26.37 5.41 2.92
N ILE A 107 25.22 4.78 3.16
CA ILE A 107 25.08 3.71 4.16
C ILE A 107 25.93 2.50 3.76
N ALA A 108 25.90 2.09 2.50
CA ALA A 108 26.68 0.96 2.00
C ALA A 108 28.20 1.20 2.06
N GLU A 109 28.64 2.46 1.96
CA GLU A 109 30.06 2.83 2.11
C GLU A 109 30.49 3.06 3.57
N GLY A 110 29.57 3.05 4.54
CA GLY A 110 29.87 3.40 5.94
C GLY A 110 30.24 4.87 6.14
N ARG A 111 29.79 5.74 5.24
CA ARG A 111 30.16 7.18 5.20
C ARG A 111 28.97 8.11 5.45
N HIS A 112 27.82 7.57 5.85
CA HIS A 112 26.69 8.38 6.28
C HIS A 112 26.90 8.84 7.73
N GLU A 113 27.56 9.98 7.90
CA GLU A 113 27.93 10.56 9.21
C GLU A 113 26.71 11.12 9.99
N GLN A 114 25.50 11.02 9.43
CA GLN A 114 24.26 11.57 9.97
C GLN A 114 23.09 10.57 10.02
N LEU A 115 23.37 9.30 10.36
CA LEU A 115 22.34 8.30 10.67
C LEU A 115 21.77 8.55 12.07
N TRP A 116 20.71 9.35 12.19
CA TRP A 116 19.91 9.51 13.42
C TRP A 116 18.41 9.60 13.14
#